data_AF-A0A4R3T0M4-F1
#
_entry.id   AF-A0A4R3T0M4-F1
#
_cell.length_a   1.000
_cell.length_b   1.000
_cell.length_c   1.000
_cell.angle_alpha   90.00
_cell.angle_beta   90.00
_cell.angle_gamma   90.00
#
_symmetry.space_group_name_H-M   'P 1'
#
loop_
_entity.id
_entity.type
_entity.pdbx_description
1 polymer ?
#
loop_
_entity_poly.entity_id
_entity_poly.type
_entity_poly.pdbx_seq_one_letter_code
_entity_poly.pdbx_strand_id
1 'polypeptide(L)'
;MIEFSGFEQGIDRARSMSEHLASTTRIAAEQMLENGQEIQAQIVAQVSTARERLLTCLDGMAKAGDPASASQVGVSFITDSVRAYTENMAQWSDLILRSCHRGLDAAQPIAGERTVPAA
;
A
#
# COMPACT_ATOMS: atom_id res chain seq x y z
N MET A 1 43.25 -12.77 -34.63
CA MET A 1 43.16 -12.92 -33.17
C MET A 1 41.94 -12.12 -32.75
N ILE A 2 40.81 -12.78 -32.60
CA ILE A 2 39.52 -12.13 -32.35
C ILE A 2 39.43 -11.84 -30.85
N GLU A 3 38.98 -10.65 -30.48
CA GLU A 3 38.94 -10.10 -29.13
C GLU A 3 38.02 -10.93 -28.20
N PHE A 4 38.55 -11.98 -27.58
CA PHE A 4 37.84 -12.78 -26.57
C PHE A 4 37.59 -12.00 -25.27
N SER A 5 38.39 -10.98 -24.96
CA SER A 5 38.28 -10.16 -23.75
C SER A 5 37.02 -9.29 -23.72
N GLY A 6 36.54 -8.80 -24.87
CA GLY A 6 35.31 -8.00 -24.96
C GLY A 6 34.05 -8.85 -24.79
N PHE A 7 34.11 -10.12 -25.17
CA PHE A 7 33.00 -11.07 -25.00
C PHE A 7 32.84 -11.53 -23.54
N GLU A 8 33.95 -11.83 -22.85
CA GLU A 8 33.93 -12.17 -21.41
C GLU A 8 33.47 -10.99 -20.55
N GLN A 9 33.97 -9.78 -20.82
CA GLN A 9 33.46 -8.56 -20.16
C GLN A 9 31.98 -8.32 -20.43
N GLY A 10 31.50 -8.61 -21.64
CA GLY A 10 30.09 -8.53 -22.00
C GLY A 10 29.23 -9.53 -21.21
N ILE A 11 29.70 -10.76 -21.05
CA ILE A 11 29.02 -11.81 -20.28
C ILE A 11 28.98 -11.46 -18.79
N ASP A 12 30.09 -10.99 -18.21
CA ASP A 12 30.14 -10.63 -16.80
C ASP A 12 29.25 -9.42 -16.49
N ARG A 13 29.20 -8.44 -17.40
CA ARG A 13 28.28 -7.30 -17.30
C ARG A 13 26.83 -7.73 -17.42
N ALA A 14 26.50 -8.62 -18.36
CA ALA A 14 25.16 -9.17 -18.50
C ALA A 14 24.73 -10.00 -17.28
N ARG A 15 25.66 -10.77 -16.68
CA ARG A 15 25.43 -11.51 -15.44
C ARG A 15 25.15 -10.58 -14.26
N SER A 16 25.99 -9.56 -14.07
CA SER A 16 25.81 -8.56 -13.02
C SER A 16 24.48 -7.79 -13.16
N MET A 17 24.12 -7.39 -14.38
CA MET A 17 22.81 -6.77 -14.66
C MET A 17 21.65 -7.71 -14.34
N SER A 18 21.77 -9.00 -14.67
CA SER A 18 20.74 -10.00 -14.39
C SER A 18 20.56 -10.25 -12.89
N GLU A 19 21.67 -10.32 -12.14
CA GLU A 19 21.67 -10.43 -10.67
C GLU A 19 21.04 -9.19 -10.02
N HIS A 20 21.35 -8.00 -10.54
CA HIS A 20 20.74 -6.77 -10.07
C HIS A 20 19.23 -6.71 -10.34
N LEU A 21 18.80 -7.16 -11.53
CA LEU A 21 17.38 -7.24 -11.89
C LEU A 21 16.63 -8.24 -11.00
N ALA A 22 17.21 -9.41 -10.75
CA ALA A 22 16.63 -10.42 -9.88
C ALA A 22 16.50 -9.91 -8.43
N SER A 23 17.52 -9.23 -7.91
CA SER A 23 17.49 -8.60 -6.59
C SER A 23 16.39 -7.54 -6.48
N THR A 24 16.31 -6.64 -7.46
CA THR A 24 15.28 -5.59 -7.51
C THR A 24 13.88 -6.18 -7.58
N THR A 25 13.68 -7.21 -8.39
CA THR A 25 12.40 -7.92 -8.52
C THR A 25 12.00 -8.59 -7.21
N ARG A 26 12.95 -9.19 -6.48
CA ARG A 26 12.70 -9.80 -5.17
C ARG A 26 12.27 -8.77 -4.14
N ILE A 27 12.97 -7.64 -4.05
CA ILE A 27 12.64 -6.55 -3.13
C ILE A 27 11.24 -5.99 -3.43
N ALA A 28 10.93 -5.78 -4.72
CA ALA A 28 9.60 -5.33 -5.14
C ALA A 28 8.50 -6.34 -4.75
N ALA A 29 8.74 -7.64 -4.93
CA ALA A 29 7.80 -8.69 -4.54
C ALA A 29 7.57 -8.76 -3.02
N GLU A 30 8.63 -8.64 -2.22
CA GLU A 30 8.56 -8.57 -0.76
C GLU A 30 7.73 -7.36 -0.30
N GLN A 31 7.97 -6.18 -0.88
CA GLN A 31 7.19 -4.97 -0.59
C GLN A 31 5.72 -5.08 -1.01
N MET A 32 5.42 -5.72 -2.14
CA MET A 32 4.03 -5.96 -2.56
C MET A 32 3.28 -6.86 -1.57
N LEU A 33 3.94 -7.89 -1.04
CA LEU A 33 3.36 -8.77 -0.02
C LEU A 33 3.08 -8.02 1.29
N GLU A 34 4.05 -7.23 1.77
CA GLU A 34 3.89 -6.41 2.98
C GLU A 34 2.74 -5.41 2.84
N ASN A 35 2.70 -4.65 1.73
CA ASN A 35 1.62 -3.72 1.44
C ASN A 35 0.26 -4.44 1.36
N GLY A 36 0.22 -5.63 0.74
CA GLY A 36 -0.99 -6.44 0.66
C GLY A 36 -1.53 -6.87 2.03
N GLN A 37 -0.64 -7.27 2.94
CA GLN A 37 -1.00 -7.64 4.31
C GLN A 37 -1.51 -6.43 5.11
N GLU A 38 -0.85 -5.28 4.97
CA GLU A 38 -1.27 -4.03 5.62
C GLU A 38 -2.67 -3.61 5.15
N ILE A 39 -2.92 -3.61 3.83
CA ILE A 39 -4.23 -3.34 3.23
C ILE A 39 -5.29 -4.30 3.79
N GLN A 40 -4.98 -5.59 3.82
CA GLN A 40 -5.92 -6.60 4.32
C GLN A 40 -6.28 -6.35 5.79
N ALA A 41 -5.30 -6.06 6.64
CA ALA A 41 -5.53 -5.77 8.05
C ALA A 41 -6.43 -4.54 8.24
N GLN A 42 -6.20 -3.47 7.46
CA GLN A 42 -7.02 -2.27 7.50
C GLN A 42 -8.47 -2.52 7.07
N ILE A 43 -8.69 -3.31 6.00
CA ILE A 43 -10.05 -3.69 5.56
C ILE A 43 -10.78 -4.44 6.68
N VAL A 44 -10.13 -5.44 7.28
CA VAL A 44 -10.72 -6.25 8.36
C VAL A 44 -11.09 -5.37 9.56
N ALA A 45 -10.23 -4.44 9.95
CA ALA A 45 -10.50 -3.50 11.04
C ALA A 45 -11.69 -2.59 10.71
N GLN A 46 -11.71 -1.97 9.52
CA GLN A 46 -12.78 -1.07 9.10
C GLN A 46 -14.14 -1.77 9.01
N VAL A 47 -14.17 -2.99 8.47
CA VAL A 47 -15.39 -3.81 8.38
C VAL A 47 -15.88 -4.19 9.78
N SER A 48 -14.98 -4.57 10.68
CA SER A 48 -15.33 -4.90 12.07
C SER A 48 -15.94 -3.71 12.80
N THR A 49 -15.33 -2.53 12.69
CA THR A 49 -15.86 -1.29 13.28
C THR A 49 -17.18 -0.85 12.65
N ALA A 50 -17.37 -1.03 11.34
CA ALA A 50 -18.65 -0.75 10.68
C ALA A 50 -19.75 -1.70 11.19
N ARG A 51 -19.45 -2.99 11.34
CA ARG A 51 -20.36 -3.98 11.91
C ARG A 51 -20.76 -3.63 13.34
N GLU A 52 -19.81 -3.28 14.19
CA GLU A 52 -20.08 -2.88 15.57
C GLU A 52 -21.02 -1.68 15.66
N ARG A 53 -20.75 -0.63 14.88
CA ARG A 53 -21.63 0.56 14.82
C ARG A 53 -23.04 0.21 14.35
N LEU A 54 -23.18 -0.66 13.37
CA LEU A 54 -24.49 -1.13 12.91
C LEU A 54 -25.23 -1.88 14.03
N LEU A 55 -24.55 -2.77 14.75
CA LEU A 55 -25.15 -3.50 15.87
C LEU A 55 -25.58 -2.55 16.99
N THR A 56 -24.75 -1.56 17.33
CA THR A 56 -25.11 -0.52 18.31
C THR A 56 -26.32 0.30 17.85
N CYS A 57 -26.41 0.66 16.57
CA CYS A 57 -27.55 1.36 16.00
C CYS A 57 -28.83 0.52 16.10
N LEU A 58 -28.78 -0.76 15.70
CA LEU A 58 -29.92 -1.67 15.76
C LEU A 58 -30.40 -1.89 17.20
N ASP A 59 -29.47 -2.08 18.14
CA ASP A 59 -29.78 -2.22 19.57
C ASP A 59 -30.40 -0.93 20.13
N GLY A 60 -29.85 0.24 19.78
CA GLY A 60 -30.40 1.53 20.18
C GLY A 60 -31.80 1.77 19.62
N MET A 61 -32.06 1.41 18.36
CA MET A 61 -33.39 1.50 17.75
C MET A 61 -34.38 0.53 18.40
N ALA A 62 -33.95 -0.70 18.73
CA ALA A 62 -34.80 -1.68 19.40
C ALA A 62 -35.20 -1.24 20.82
N LYS A 63 -34.34 -0.48 21.49
CA LYS A 63 -34.57 0.07 22.84
C LYS A 63 -35.27 1.43 22.85
N ALA A 64 -35.45 2.05 21.69
CA ALA A 64 -36.13 3.33 21.59
C ALA A 64 -37.61 3.17 21.94
N GLY A 65 -38.06 3.89 22.96
CA GLY A 65 -39.46 3.85 23.44
C GLY A 65 -40.43 4.60 22.53
N ASP A 66 -39.91 5.40 21.59
CA ASP A 66 -40.69 6.25 20.71
C ASP A 66 -39.97 6.50 19.36
N PRO A 67 -40.71 6.91 18.31
CA PRO A 67 -40.14 7.15 16.98
C PRO A 67 -39.09 8.26 16.91
N ALA A 68 -39.18 9.30 17.76
CA ALA A 68 -38.23 10.41 17.74
C ALA A 68 -36.87 9.96 18.30
N SER A 69 -36.88 9.20 19.40
CA SER A 69 -35.68 8.56 19.96
C SER A 69 -35.02 7.60 18.97
N ALA A 70 -35.81 6.78 18.26
CA ALA A 70 -35.29 5.88 17.22
C ALA A 70 -34.65 6.65 16.06
N SER A 71 -35.28 7.74 15.63
CA SER A 71 -34.75 8.64 14.59
C SER A 71 -33.42 9.26 15.00
N GLN A 72 -33.28 9.68 16.26
CA GLN A 72 -32.04 10.24 16.79
C GLN A 72 -30.89 9.22 16.78
N VAL A 73 -31.16 7.96 17.15
CA VAL A 73 -30.17 6.87 17.04
C VAL A 73 -29.72 6.68 15.60
N GLY A 74 -30.67 6.65 14.65
CA GLY A 74 -30.37 6.53 13.22
C GLY A 74 -29.52 7.68 12.68
N VAL A 75 -29.83 8.92 13.06
CA VAL A 75 -29.06 10.12 12.68
C VAL A 75 -27.64 10.07 13.23
N SER A 76 -27.46 9.64 14.47
CA SER A 76 -26.12 9.45 15.06
C SER A 76 -25.32 8.43 14.27
N PHE A 77 -25.92 7.27 13.95
CA PHE A 77 -25.28 6.22 13.16
C PHE A 77 -24.85 6.72 11.77
N ILE A 78 -25.72 7.44 11.07
CA ILE A 78 -25.40 8.00 9.75
C ILE A 78 -24.25 9.00 9.86
N THR A 79 -24.30 9.90 10.84
CA THR A 79 -23.27 10.92 11.06
C THR A 79 -21.90 10.29 11.30
N ASP A 80 -21.82 9.30 12.20
CA ASP A 80 -20.57 8.61 12.50
C ASP A 80 -20.09 7.74 11.33
N SER A 81 -21.00 7.20 10.54
CA SER A 81 -20.66 6.44 9.33
C SER A 81 -20.06 7.34 8.24
N VAL A 82 -20.62 8.53 8.02
CA VAL A 82 -20.08 9.52 7.06
C VAL A 82 -18.73 10.05 7.50
N ARG A 83 -18.55 10.33 8.80
CA ARG A 83 -17.25 10.73 9.36
C ARG A 83 -16.19 9.66 9.09
N ALA A 84 -16.46 8.42 9.47
CA ALA A 84 -15.50 7.33 9.27
C ALA A 84 -15.23 7.04 7.79
N TYR A 85 -16.22 7.19 6.91
CA TYR A 85 -16.00 7.07 5.47
C TYR A 85 -14.96 8.10 4.98
N THR A 86 -15.08 9.35 5.44
CA THR A 86 -14.14 10.42 5.08
C THR A 86 -12.74 10.16 5.62
N GLU A 87 -12.63 9.70 6.87
CA GLU A 87 -11.37 9.33 7.49
C GLU A 87 -10.71 8.14 6.78
N ASN A 88 -11.48 7.11 6.44
CA ASN A 88 -11.01 5.97 5.66
C ASN A 88 -10.51 6.41 4.29
N MET A 89 -11.23 7.30 3.59
CA MET A 89 -10.78 7.81 2.28
C MET A 89 -9.45 8.56 2.37
N ALA A 90 -9.24 9.33 3.43
CA ALA A 90 -7.96 10.00 3.67
C ALA A 90 -6.83 8.98 3.92
N GLN A 91 -7.08 7.96 4.75
CA GLN A 91 -6.13 6.89 5.04
C GLN A 91 -5.78 6.07 3.79
N TRP A 92 -6.77 5.67 3.01
CA TRP A 92 -6.57 4.92 1.76
C TRP A 92 -5.77 5.74 0.73
N SER A 93 -6.06 7.03 0.62
CA SER A 93 -5.32 7.94 -0.28
C SER A 93 -3.85 8.06 0.14
N ASP A 94 -3.57 8.24 1.44
CA ASP A 94 -2.21 8.30 1.97
C ASP A 94 -1.46 6.98 1.78
N LEU A 95 -2.11 5.84 2.01
CA LEU A 95 -1.53 4.51 1.78
C LEU A 95 -1.13 4.30 0.32
N ILE A 96 -1.99 4.70 -0.63
CA ILE A 96 -1.70 4.62 -2.07
C ILE A 96 -0.51 5.52 -2.40
N LEU A 97 -0.49 6.77 -1.93
CA LEU A 97 0.60 7.72 -2.20
C LEU A 97 1.94 7.22 -1.66
N ARG A 98 1.95 6.66 -0.43
CA ARG A 98 3.16 6.05 0.16
C ARG A 98 3.63 4.82 -0.61
N SER A 99 2.69 4.01 -1.10
CA SER A 99 3.03 2.83 -1.92
C SER A 99 3.62 3.24 -3.26
N CYS A 100 3.08 4.29 -3.90
CA CYS A 100 3.65 4.86 -5.13
C CYS A 100 5.04 5.47 -4.89
N HIS A 101 5.25 6.21 -3.79
CA HIS A 101 6.57 6.77 -3.46
C HIS A 101 7.62 5.68 -3.25
N ARG A 102 7.31 4.66 -2.43
CA ARG A 102 8.23 3.53 -2.20
C ARG A 102 8.55 2.78 -3.49
N GLY A 103 7.57 2.61 -4.38
CA GLY A 103 7.79 2.01 -5.70
C GLY A 103 8.69 2.86 -6.62
N LEU A 104 8.62 4.19 -6.53
CA LEU A 104 9.49 5.09 -7.29
C LEU A 104 10.93 5.11 -6.73
N ASP A 105 11.08 5.12 -5.41
CA ASP A 105 12.40 5.09 -4.75
C ASP A 105 13.12 3.76 -5.00
N ALA A 106 12.39 2.63 -5.00
CA ALA A 106 12.93 1.32 -5.37
C ALA A 106 13.31 1.22 -6.86
N ALA A 107 12.79 2.10 -7.71
CA ALA A 107 13.07 2.15 -9.15
C ALA A 107 14.19 3.12 -9.54
N GLN A 108 14.74 3.92 -8.60
CA GLN A 108 15.90 4.76 -8.90
C GLN A 108 17.15 3.90 -9.11
N PRO A 109 17.81 3.98 -10.28
CA PRO A 109 19.09 3.32 -10.47
C PRO A 109 20.12 3.96 -9.54
N ILE A 110 21.01 3.14 -8.98
CA ILE A 110 22.19 3.58 -8.22
C ILE A 110 23.00 4.50 -9.14
N ALA A 111 22.76 5.80 -9.08
CA ALA A 111 23.51 6.82 -9.80
C ALA A 111 24.90 6.93 -9.17
N GLY A 112 25.78 5.99 -9.50
CA GLY A 112 27.07 5.82 -8.85
C GLY A 112 28.25 5.46 -9.76
N GLU A 113 28.04 5.15 -11.04
CA GLU A 113 29.18 5.02 -11.97
C GLU A 113 29.58 6.41 -12.50
N ARG A 114 30.38 7.12 -11.70
CA ARG A 114 31.24 8.19 -12.22
C ARG A 114 32.07 7.60 -13.36
N THR A 115 31.82 8.11 -14.56
CA THR A 115 32.67 7.95 -15.73
C THR A 115 34.10 8.34 -15.38
N VAL A 116 35.00 7.37 -15.39
CA VAL A 116 36.45 7.66 -15.40
C VAL A 116 36.76 8.25 -16.77
N PRO A 117 37.30 9.49 -16.87
CA PRO A 117 37.73 10.02 -18.15
C PRO A 117 38.97 9.24 -18.60
N ALA A 118 38.93 8.71 -19.82
CA ALA A 118 40.13 8.24 -20.50
C ALA A 118 41.02 9.44 -20.81
N ALA A 119 42.21 9.46 -20.23
CA ALA A 119 43.37 10.22 -20.70
C ALA A 119 44.63 9.42 -20.37
#